data_AF-S9QQY3-F1
#
_entry.id   AF-S9QQY3-F1
#
_cell.length_a   1.000
_cell.length_b   1.000
_cell.length_c   1.000
_cell.angle_alpha   90.00
_cell.angle_beta   90.00
_cell.angle_gamma   90.00
#
_symmetry.space_group_name_H-M   'P 1'
#
loop_
_entity.id
_entity.type
_entity.pdbx_description
1 polymer ?
#
loop_
_entity_poly.entity_id
_entity_poly.type
_entity_poly.pdbx_seq_one_letter_code
_entity_poly.pdbx_strand_id
1 'polypeptide(L)'
;MRVLVLATLVASAPALGAEPYVPAAARDIPGYSESPLCTPGKEDDPETDDDESTPPLCPSLEGKNLRELSLLRNTIFARYGWAGFRKTWLREHFQKQPWFKPNKNFTYKLLSPVDRENVQHIARYELGFTYQDLEERQDALLSEAGKWWGDVPSYEDDVKGRTVYACSLRGYTGQTEDEVLGHPLGWVWSFEQDAEKSKDCKYHEAELSAREKRQQVDAVAPDIKKLSAEERIELGLISRALGSFASDDASRGYMERSLDEVLSLKDLRELSLRDLRLLRNTIYARRGRPFKSPLLQEHFARMPWYKPDPTYTDARLTKNDQRNAKLIQSVEKELGGALKDEDFLIADPEQRAPDPAFISGA
;
A
#
# COMPACT_ATOMS: atom_id res chain seq x y z
N MET A 1 -12.41 68.75 49.03
CA MET A 1 -11.90 67.82 48.01
C MET A 1 -12.50 66.45 48.25
N ARG A 2 -13.45 66.00 47.41
CA ARG A 2 -13.98 64.63 47.42
C ARG A 2 -13.38 63.90 46.23
N VAL A 3 -12.64 62.83 46.50
CA VAL A 3 -12.04 61.95 45.47
C VAL A 3 -13.09 60.91 45.10
N LEU A 4 -13.51 60.89 43.83
CA LEU A 4 -14.28 59.79 43.25
C LEU A 4 -13.31 58.67 42.87
N VAL A 5 -13.51 57.48 43.44
CA VAL A 5 -12.87 56.24 43.00
C VAL A 5 -13.79 55.61 41.97
N LEU A 6 -13.38 55.61 40.69
CA LEU A 6 -14.03 54.81 39.64
C LEU A 6 -13.59 53.35 39.81
N ALA A 7 -14.53 52.48 40.17
CA ALA A 7 -14.35 51.04 40.09
C ALA A 7 -14.63 50.58 38.65
N THR A 8 -13.57 50.20 37.93
CA THR A 8 -13.68 49.54 36.63
C THR A 8 -14.07 48.07 36.84
N LEU A 9 -15.30 47.72 36.47
CA LEU A 9 -15.70 46.32 36.31
C LEU A 9 -14.96 45.73 35.10
N VAL A 10 -14.04 44.80 35.35
CA VAL A 10 -13.51 43.92 34.31
C VAL A 10 -14.55 42.84 34.07
N ALA A 11 -15.27 42.92 32.95
CA ALA A 11 -16.12 41.85 32.49
C ALA A 11 -15.25 40.68 32.01
N SER A 12 -15.17 39.62 32.82
CA SER A 12 -14.57 38.35 32.44
C SER A 12 -15.44 37.71 31.34
N ALA A 13 -14.95 37.74 30.09
CA ALA A 13 -15.54 36.96 29.02
C ALA A 13 -15.40 35.47 29.36
N PRO A 14 -16.46 34.65 29.22
CA PRO A 14 -16.35 33.22 29.38
C PRO A 14 -15.41 32.69 28.29
N ALA A 15 -14.55 31.72 28.64
CA ALA A 15 -13.73 31.02 27.67
C ALA A 15 -14.67 30.35 26.64
N LEU A 16 -14.72 30.91 25.43
CA LEU A 16 -15.42 30.31 24.30
C LEU A 16 -14.84 28.91 24.10
N GLY A 17 -15.67 27.88 24.31
CA GLY A 17 -15.35 26.52 23.92
C GLY A 17 -14.97 26.51 22.44
N ALA A 18 -13.91 25.79 22.09
CA ALA A 18 -13.44 25.70 20.71
C ALA A 18 -14.60 25.29 19.79
N GLU A 19 -14.84 26.06 18.73
CA GLU A 19 -15.89 25.73 17.76
C GLU A 19 -15.69 24.31 17.22
N PRO A 20 -16.77 23.55 17.01
CA PRO A 20 -16.68 22.20 16.47
C PRO A 20 -16.00 22.23 15.10
N TYR A 21 -15.06 21.31 14.86
CA TYR A 21 -14.35 21.24 13.59
C TYR A 21 -15.33 20.98 12.44
N VAL A 22 -15.31 21.86 11.43
CA VAL A 22 -16.14 21.73 10.22
C VAL A 22 -15.31 21.11 9.09
N PRO A 23 -15.66 19.90 8.60
CA PRO A 23 -14.97 19.28 7.48
C PRO A 23 -15.16 20.07 6.18
N ALA A 24 -14.19 19.98 5.27
CA ALA A 24 -14.31 20.56 3.94
C ALA A 24 -15.47 19.93 3.16
N ALA A 25 -16.16 20.73 2.34
CA ALA A 25 -17.27 20.24 1.52
C ALA A 25 -16.75 19.26 0.47
N ALA A 26 -17.48 18.16 0.23
CA ALA A 26 -17.03 17.12 -0.68
C ALA A 26 -16.70 17.60 -2.09
N ARG A 27 -17.50 18.53 -2.61
CA ARG A 27 -17.30 19.15 -3.92
C ARG A 27 -15.94 19.85 -4.07
N ASP A 28 -15.29 20.22 -2.97
CA ASP A 28 -14.00 20.90 -2.96
C ASP A 28 -12.82 19.91 -2.87
N ILE A 29 -13.09 18.60 -2.75
CA ILE A 29 -12.10 17.56 -2.51
C ILE A 29 -12.06 16.61 -3.72
N PRO A 30 -11.00 16.66 -4.55
CA PRO A 30 -10.87 15.78 -5.71
C PRO A 30 -10.86 14.30 -5.32
N GLY A 31 -11.68 13.50 -6.00
CA GLY A 31 -11.75 12.04 -5.82
C GLY A 31 -12.42 11.57 -4.53
N TYR A 32 -13.00 12.47 -3.72
CA TYR A 32 -13.77 12.11 -2.54
C TYR A 32 -15.24 11.81 -2.90
N SER A 33 -15.83 10.82 -2.23
CA SER A 33 -17.24 10.44 -2.38
C SER A 33 -17.95 10.48 -1.02
N GLU A 34 -19.07 11.22 -0.94
CA GLU A 34 -19.99 11.18 0.22
C GLU A 34 -20.97 10.01 0.16
N SER A 35 -20.99 9.28 -0.95
CA SER A 35 -21.76 8.06 -1.14
C SER A 35 -20.88 6.82 -0.98
N PRO A 36 -21.45 5.65 -0.66
CA PRO A 36 -20.73 4.39 -0.66
C PRO A 36 -20.00 4.15 -1.98
N LEU A 37 -18.72 3.77 -1.91
CA LEU A 37 -17.86 3.52 -3.07
C LEU A 37 -18.18 2.22 -3.80
N CYS A 38 -18.88 1.31 -3.11
CA CYS A 38 -19.22 -0.02 -3.58
C CYS A 38 -20.71 -0.24 -3.42
N THR A 39 -21.30 -0.95 -4.38
CA THR A 39 -22.65 -1.50 -4.23
C THR A 39 -22.55 -2.88 -3.57
N PRO A 40 -23.39 -3.18 -2.57
CA PRO A 40 -23.42 -4.52 -1.97
C PRO A 40 -23.73 -5.55 -3.06
N GLY A 41 -23.04 -6.68 -2.97
CA GLY A 41 -23.36 -7.84 -3.79
C GLY A 41 -24.65 -8.51 -3.31
N LYS A 42 -25.18 -9.45 -4.09
CA LYS A 42 -26.25 -10.32 -3.62
C LYS A 42 -25.67 -11.29 -2.59
N GLU A 43 -26.27 -11.33 -1.41
CA GLU A 43 -26.02 -12.39 -0.42
C GLU A 43 -26.74 -13.66 -0.86
N ASP A 44 -26.22 -14.82 -0.45
CA ASP A 44 -26.88 -16.11 -0.67
C ASP A 44 -28.27 -16.07 -0.04
N ASP A 45 -29.32 -16.18 -0.85
CA ASP A 45 -30.68 -16.30 -0.37
C ASP A 45 -30.94 -17.78 -0.04
N PRO A 46 -31.06 -18.15 1.25
CA PRO A 46 -31.26 -19.53 1.65
C PRO A 46 -32.61 -20.12 1.19
N GLU A 47 -33.52 -19.30 0.64
CA GLU A 47 -34.82 -19.74 0.11
C GLU A 47 -34.78 -20.08 -1.39
N THR A 48 -33.69 -19.77 -2.10
CA THR A 48 -33.53 -20.09 -3.53
C THR A 48 -32.34 -21.03 -3.74
N ASP A 49 -32.49 -22.08 -4.57
CA ASP A 49 -31.39 -22.98 -4.97
C ASP A 49 -30.32 -22.29 -5.85
N ASP A 50 -30.41 -20.97 -6.03
CA ASP A 50 -29.50 -20.14 -6.81
C ASP A 50 -28.32 -19.70 -5.91
N ASP A 51 -27.25 -20.48 -5.92
CA ASP A 51 -25.96 -20.25 -5.24
C ASP A 51 -25.15 -19.11 -5.91
N GLU A 52 -25.78 -17.97 -6.17
CA GLU A 52 -25.19 -16.83 -6.88
C GLU A 52 -24.85 -15.66 -5.94
N SER A 53 -24.06 -15.94 -4.89
CA SER A 53 -23.38 -14.88 -4.14
C SER A 53 -22.47 -14.11 -5.09
N THR A 54 -22.79 -12.83 -5.28
CA THR A 54 -21.98 -11.92 -6.11
C THR A 54 -21.11 -11.05 -5.21
N PRO A 55 -19.82 -10.85 -5.52
CA PRO A 55 -18.98 -9.96 -4.73
C PRO A 55 -19.45 -8.50 -4.86
N PRO A 56 -19.19 -7.65 -3.85
CA PRO A 56 -19.52 -6.22 -3.94
C PRO A 56 -18.77 -5.56 -5.10
N LEU A 57 -19.50 -4.79 -5.91
CA LEU A 57 -18.94 -4.11 -7.08
C LEU A 57 -18.47 -2.71 -6.67
N CYS A 58 -17.19 -2.41 -6.94
CA CYS A 58 -16.55 -1.15 -6.57
C CYS A 58 -15.92 -0.45 -7.80
N PRO A 59 -16.71 0.12 -8.73
CA PRO A 59 -16.18 0.70 -9.97
C PRO A 59 -15.18 1.84 -9.73
N SER A 60 -15.35 2.57 -8.64
CA SER A 60 -14.49 3.68 -8.25
C SER A 60 -13.10 3.26 -7.78
N LEU A 61 -12.90 1.99 -7.43
CA LEU A 61 -11.63 1.43 -6.97
C LEU A 61 -10.89 0.67 -8.07
N GLU A 62 -11.59 0.29 -9.13
CA GLU A 62 -11.06 -0.51 -10.23
C GLU A 62 -9.87 0.15 -10.93
N GLY A 63 -8.83 -0.64 -11.20
CA GLY A 63 -7.62 -0.19 -11.87
C GLY A 63 -6.67 0.67 -11.03
N LYS A 64 -7.05 1.05 -9.79
CA LYS A 64 -6.20 1.90 -8.95
C LYS A 64 -4.97 1.17 -8.45
N ASN A 65 -3.87 1.91 -8.31
CA ASN A 65 -2.63 1.42 -7.71
C ASN A 65 -2.58 1.67 -6.19
N LEU A 66 -1.57 1.14 -5.50
CA LEU A 66 -1.48 1.24 -4.03
C LEU A 66 -1.35 2.69 -3.55
N ARG A 67 -0.65 3.55 -4.32
CA ARG A 67 -0.50 4.98 -4.03
C ARG A 67 -1.83 5.69 -4.10
N GLU A 68 -2.60 5.46 -5.16
CA GLU A 68 -3.92 6.06 -5.36
C GLU A 68 -4.91 5.63 -4.29
N LEU A 69 -4.94 4.34 -3.95
CA LEU A 69 -5.77 3.83 -2.86
C LEU A 69 -5.36 4.42 -1.51
N SER A 70 -4.05 4.53 -1.27
CA SER A 70 -3.53 5.20 -0.07
C SER A 70 -3.95 6.67 -0.04
N LEU A 71 -3.93 7.40 -1.16
CA LEU A 71 -4.44 8.77 -1.23
C LEU A 71 -5.95 8.81 -0.94
N LEU A 72 -6.76 8.00 -1.61
CA LEU A 72 -8.22 7.95 -1.38
C LEU A 72 -8.57 7.70 0.08
N ARG A 73 -7.97 6.67 0.70
CA ARG A 73 -8.20 6.36 2.11
C ARG A 73 -7.80 7.52 3.01
N ASN A 74 -6.64 8.12 2.77
CA ASN A 74 -6.14 9.21 3.61
C ASN A 74 -6.87 10.53 3.38
N THR A 75 -7.47 10.75 2.21
CA THR A 75 -8.32 11.91 1.91
C THR A 75 -9.54 11.95 2.85
N ILE A 76 -10.14 10.79 3.15
CA ILE A 76 -11.24 10.68 4.11
C ILE A 76 -10.80 11.23 5.47
N PHE A 77 -9.65 10.79 6.01
CA PHE A 77 -9.15 11.30 7.29
C PHE A 77 -8.72 12.77 7.22
N ALA A 78 -8.08 13.18 6.11
CA ALA A 78 -7.64 14.56 5.89
C ALA A 78 -8.80 15.55 5.88
N ARG A 79 -9.96 15.16 5.33
CA ARG A 79 -11.20 15.97 5.34
C ARG A 79 -11.62 16.36 6.76
N TYR A 80 -11.46 15.45 7.72
CA TYR A 80 -11.71 15.66 9.15
C TYR A 80 -10.54 16.29 9.91
N GLY A 81 -9.48 16.69 9.20
CA GLY A 81 -8.34 17.41 9.73
C GLY A 81 -7.26 16.54 10.35
N TRP A 82 -7.23 15.23 10.06
CA TRP A 82 -6.11 14.39 10.49
C TRP A 82 -4.81 14.90 9.86
N ALA A 83 -3.85 15.33 10.69
CA ALA A 83 -2.55 15.83 10.24
C ALA A 83 -1.38 14.92 10.64
N GLY A 84 -1.65 13.79 11.31
CA GLY A 84 -0.66 12.82 11.79
C GLY A 84 -0.04 11.95 10.70
N PHE A 85 0.10 12.46 9.46
CA PHE A 85 0.72 11.74 8.35
C PHE A 85 2.22 11.56 8.58
N ARG A 86 2.62 10.32 8.84
CA ARG A 86 4.03 9.94 9.05
C ARG A 86 4.81 9.93 7.74
N LYS A 87 4.20 9.34 6.70
CA LYS A 87 4.72 9.34 5.34
C LYS A 87 4.85 10.77 4.84
N THR A 88 6.07 11.15 4.48
CA THR A 88 6.43 12.50 4.05
C THR A 88 5.60 12.95 2.84
N TRP A 89 5.52 12.09 1.82
CA TRP A 89 4.77 12.38 0.59
C TRP A 89 3.26 12.59 0.83
N LEU A 90 2.62 11.84 1.74
CA LEU A 90 1.21 12.06 2.12
C LEU A 90 1.05 13.39 2.83
N ARG A 91 1.94 13.68 3.80
CA ARG A 91 1.91 14.93 4.55
C ARG A 91 2.05 16.13 3.61
N GLU A 92 3.03 16.10 2.71
CA GLU A 92 3.27 17.15 1.72
C GLU A 92 2.12 17.27 0.73
N HIS A 93 1.53 16.15 0.31
CA HIS A 93 0.36 16.14 -0.57
C HIS A 93 -0.81 16.90 0.06
N PHE A 94 -1.20 16.57 1.30
CA PHE A 94 -2.35 17.20 1.96
C PHE A 94 -2.08 18.63 2.44
N GLN A 95 -0.86 18.94 2.89
CA GLN A 95 -0.49 20.31 3.29
C GLN A 95 -0.58 21.33 2.15
N LYS A 96 -0.45 20.89 0.90
CA LYS A 96 -0.60 21.74 -0.29
C LYS A 96 -2.06 21.95 -0.70
N GLN A 97 -3.00 21.17 -0.17
CA GLN A 97 -4.41 21.25 -0.56
C GLN A 97 -5.10 22.46 0.07
N PRO A 98 -5.85 23.28 -0.71
CA PRO A 98 -6.51 24.48 -0.20
C PRO A 98 -7.64 24.16 0.80
N TRP A 99 -8.21 22.96 0.73
CA TRP A 99 -9.29 22.50 1.60
C TRP A 99 -8.81 21.87 2.91
N PHE A 100 -7.53 21.52 3.03
CA PHE A 100 -7.01 20.80 4.19
C PHE A 100 -6.78 21.73 5.39
N LYS A 101 -7.39 21.40 6.53
CA LYS A 101 -7.27 22.16 7.79
C LYS A 101 -6.92 21.22 8.94
N PRO A 102 -5.72 21.32 9.55
CA PRO A 102 -5.35 20.46 10.68
C PRO A 102 -6.28 20.62 11.88
N ASN A 103 -6.78 19.48 12.39
CA ASN A 103 -7.60 19.39 13.59
C ASN A 103 -6.79 18.73 14.71
N LYS A 104 -6.43 19.50 15.74
CA LYS A 104 -5.67 19.00 16.90
C LYS A 104 -6.47 18.01 17.76
N ASN A 105 -7.80 18.10 17.70
CA ASN A 105 -8.73 17.26 18.46
C ASN A 105 -9.37 16.18 17.58
N PHE A 106 -8.69 15.80 16.48
CA PHE A 106 -9.18 14.75 15.60
C PHE A 106 -9.42 13.46 16.38
N THR A 107 -10.59 12.85 16.15
CA THR A 107 -10.93 11.52 16.64
C THR A 107 -11.67 10.77 15.54
N TYR A 108 -11.47 9.46 15.45
CA TYR A 108 -12.15 8.61 14.48
C TYR A 108 -13.68 8.63 14.62
N LYS A 109 -14.20 9.07 15.78
CA LYS A 109 -15.63 9.29 16.02
C LYS A 109 -16.24 10.40 15.15
N LEU A 110 -15.41 11.27 14.57
CA LEU A 110 -15.87 12.33 13.66
C LEU A 110 -16.27 11.80 12.28
N LEU A 111 -15.82 10.59 11.90
CA LEU A 111 -16.11 10.03 10.59
C LEU A 111 -17.59 9.68 10.46
N SER A 112 -18.19 10.05 9.34
CA SER A 112 -19.55 9.63 8.99
C SER A 112 -19.63 8.10 8.85
N PRO A 113 -20.83 7.49 8.98
CA PRO A 113 -21.02 6.07 8.70
C PRO A 113 -20.52 5.68 7.30
N VAL A 114 -20.81 6.50 6.28
CA VAL A 114 -20.38 6.26 4.89
C VAL A 114 -18.87 6.35 4.75
N ASP A 115 -18.21 7.29 5.43
CA ASP A 115 -16.74 7.39 5.42
C ASP A 115 -16.09 6.15 6.05
N ARG A 116 -16.66 5.64 7.14
CA ARG A 116 -16.19 4.39 7.77
C ARG A 116 -16.33 3.20 6.82
N GLU A 117 -17.47 3.11 6.13
CA GLU A 117 -17.72 2.08 5.13
C GLU A 117 -16.75 2.19 3.94
N ASN A 118 -16.55 3.40 3.40
CA ASN A 118 -15.61 3.66 2.30
C ASN A 118 -14.17 3.31 2.67
N VAL A 119 -13.73 3.65 3.90
CA VAL A 119 -12.42 3.24 4.41
C VAL A 119 -12.30 1.71 4.45
N GLN A 120 -13.36 1.00 4.87
CA GLN A 120 -13.35 -0.46 4.90
C GLN A 120 -13.28 -1.06 3.49
N HIS A 121 -14.07 -0.53 2.54
CA HIS A 121 -14.04 -0.99 1.15
C HIS A 121 -12.67 -0.78 0.50
N ILE A 122 -12.05 0.40 0.68
CA ILE A 122 -10.69 0.66 0.19
C ILE A 122 -9.69 -0.30 0.84
N ALA A 123 -9.80 -0.54 2.15
CA ALA A 123 -8.91 -1.45 2.85
C ALA A 123 -9.06 -2.90 2.36
N ARG A 124 -10.29 -3.37 2.11
CA ARG A 124 -10.54 -4.70 1.52
C ARG A 124 -9.98 -4.80 0.12
N TYR A 125 -10.16 -3.77 -0.71
CA TYR A 125 -9.61 -3.72 -2.06
C TYR A 125 -8.06 -3.74 -2.05
N GLU A 126 -7.42 -2.94 -1.19
CA GLU A 126 -5.96 -2.99 -0.96
C GLU A 126 -5.48 -4.39 -0.54
N LEU A 127 -6.27 -5.11 0.25
CA LEU A 127 -5.96 -6.47 0.68
C LEU A 127 -6.22 -7.53 -0.41
N GLY A 128 -7.05 -7.21 -1.40
CA GLY A 128 -7.42 -8.10 -2.50
C GLY A 128 -6.30 -8.31 -3.52
N PHE A 129 -5.29 -7.44 -3.57
CA PHE A 129 -4.12 -7.66 -4.42
C PHE A 129 -3.40 -8.95 -4.03
N THR A 130 -3.23 -9.83 -5.01
CA THR A 130 -2.45 -11.05 -4.86
C THR A 130 -0.95 -10.74 -4.90
N TYR A 131 -0.13 -11.69 -4.46
CA TYR A 131 1.33 -11.55 -4.60
C TYR A 131 1.73 -11.40 -6.06
N GLN A 132 1.09 -12.15 -6.96
CA GLN A 132 1.35 -12.10 -8.40
C GLN A 132 1.00 -10.71 -8.98
N ASP A 133 -0.17 -10.15 -8.65
CA ASP A 133 -0.55 -8.81 -9.12
C ASP A 133 0.48 -7.74 -8.72
N LEU A 134 1.01 -7.85 -7.50
CA LEU A 134 2.00 -6.93 -6.96
C LEU A 134 3.38 -7.12 -7.63
N GLU A 135 3.79 -8.35 -7.87
CA GLU A 135 5.03 -8.68 -8.58
C GLU A 135 5.00 -8.18 -10.02
N GLU A 136 3.91 -8.41 -10.76
CA GLU A 136 3.72 -7.92 -12.12
C GLU A 136 3.78 -6.38 -12.19
N ARG A 137 3.16 -5.68 -11.23
CA ARG A 137 3.23 -4.23 -11.13
C ARG A 137 4.64 -3.73 -10.79
N GLN A 138 5.34 -4.43 -9.90
CA GLN A 138 6.73 -4.13 -9.59
C GLN A 138 7.60 -4.25 -10.84
N ASP A 139 7.47 -5.35 -11.58
CA ASP A 139 8.26 -5.63 -12.76
C ASP A 139 7.97 -4.63 -13.89
N ALA A 140 6.71 -4.20 -14.05
CA ALA A 140 6.37 -3.13 -14.99
C ALA A 140 7.14 -1.82 -14.68
N LEU A 141 7.15 -1.38 -13.42
CA LEU A 141 7.89 -0.19 -13.00
C LEU A 141 9.41 -0.36 -13.14
N LEU A 142 9.93 -1.52 -12.78
CA LEU A 142 11.37 -1.78 -12.90
C LEU A 142 11.82 -1.85 -14.37
N SER A 143 10.97 -2.37 -15.26
CA SER A 143 11.21 -2.38 -16.71
C SER A 143 11.29 -0.96 -17.28
N GLU A 144 10.41 -0.05 -16.83
CA GLU A 144 10.48 1.37 -17.18
C GLU A 144 11.76 2.04 -16.69
N ALA A 145 12.26 1.62 -15.52
CA ALA A 145 13.57 2.01 -15.00
C ALA A 145 14.75 1.38 -15.78
N GLY A 146 14.49 0.53 -16.77
CA GLY A 146 15.48 -0.14 -17.59
C GLY A 146 16.07 -1.42 -16.97
N LYS A 147 15.41 -2.02 -15.97
CA LYS A 147 15.75 -3.36 -15.50
C LYS A 147 15.56 -4.34 -16.65
N TRP A 148 16.50 -5.27 -16.78
CA TRP A 148 16.43 -6.35 -17.73
C TRP A 148 16.80 -7.65 -17.02
N TRP A 149 15.94 -8.66 -17.12
CA TRP A 149 16.00 -9.86 -16.28
C TRP A 149 16.90 -10.97 -16.84
N GLY A 150 17.64 -10.77 -17.94
CA GLY A 150 18.52 -11.82 -18.48
C GLY A 150 17.78 -12.93 -19.23
N ASP A 151 16.61 -13.31 -18.70
CA ASP A 151 16.01 -14.62 -18.89
C ASP A 151 14.67 -14.51 -19.62
N VAL A 152 14.61 -13.74 -20.72
CA VAL A 152 13.45 -13.82 -21.60
C VAL A 152 13.53 -15.17 -22.33
N PRO A 153 12.51 -16.04 -22.30
CA PRO A 153 12.50 -17.28 -23.08
C PRO A 153 12.83 -16.94 -24.52
N SER A 154 13.95 -17.47 -24.99
CA SER A 154 14.39 -17.32 -26.35
C SER A 154 14.01 -18.58 -27.11
N TYR A 155 13.20 -18.46 -28.14
CA TYR A 155 12.91 -19.58 -29.04
C TYR A 155 13.83 -19.50 -30.26
N GLU A 156 14.43 -20.62 -30.62
CA GLU A 156 15.12 -20.76 -31.90
C GLU A 156 14.06 -21.04 -32.97
N ASP A 157 13.93 -20.13 -33.93
CA ASP A 157 13.20 -20.40 -35.17
C ASP A 157 14.05 -21.37 -36.01
N ASP A 158 13.74 -22.66 -35.94
CA ASP A 158 14.43 -23.74 -36.66
C ASP A 158 14.41 -23.55 -38.20
N VAL A 159 13.53 -22.67 -38.72
CA VAL A 159 13.37 -22.42 -40.16
C VAL A 159 14.25 -21.26 -40.63
N LYS A 160 14.51 -20.25 -39.77
CA LYS A 160 15.27 -19.04 -40.14
C LYS A 160 16.55 -18.81 -39.34
N GLY A 161 16.86 -19.66 -38.34
CA GLY A 161 18.06 -19.57 -37.51
C GLY A 161 18.12 -18.28 -36.68
N ARG A 162 16.97 -17.75 -36.25
CA ARG A 162 16.88 -16.51 -35.47
C ARG A 162 16.35 -16.79 -34.07
N THR A 163 16.87 -16.04 -33.11
CA THR A 163 16.48 -16.09 -31.70
C THR A 163 15.50 -14.96 -31.40
N VAL A 164 14.28 -15.27 -30.99
CA VAL A 164 13.23 -14.27 -30.68
C VAL A 164 13.00 -14.20 -29.18
N TYR A 165 12.95 -12.97 -28.63
CA TYR A 165 12.70 -12.70 -27.20
C TYR A 165 11.29 -12.08 -27.03
N ALA A 166 10.50 -12.56 -26.07
CA ALA A 166 9.15 -12.06 -25.77
C ALA A 166 9.12 -10.60 -25.24
N CYS A 167 8.23 -9.77 -25.79
CA CYS A 167 7.98 -8.38 -25.37
C CYS A 167 7.03 -8.28 -24.15
N SER A 168 7.18 -7.23 -23.34
CA SER A 168 6.24 -6.94 -22.22
C SER A 168 4.85 -6.57 -22.73
N LEU A 169 3.80 -7.17 -22.14
CA LEU A 169 2.41 -6.84 -22.41
C LEU A 169 1.99 -5.56 -21.66
N ARG A 170 2.32 -4.39 -22.20
CA ARG A 170 1.59 -3.16 -21.86
C ARG A 170 0.49 -3.01 -22.91
N GLY A 171 -0.76 -3.35 -22.55
CA GLY A 171 -1.93 -3.11 -23.41
C GLY A 171 -2.82 -4.31 -23.76
N TYR A 172 -2.58 -5.51 -23.23
CA TYR A 172 -3.47 -6.65 -23.48
C TYR A 172 -4.65 -6.63 -22.50
N THR A 173 -5.75 -5.98 -22.89
CA THR A 173 -7.06 -6.19 -22.27
C THR A 173 -7.57 -7.53 -22.78
N GLY A 174 -7.54 -8.56 -21.94
CA GLY A 174 -7.85 -9.94 -22.30
C GLY A 174 -9.26 -10.15 -22.85
N GLN A 175 -9.43 -9.93 -24.16
CA GLN A 175 -10.58 -10.39 -24.92
C GLN A 175 -10.07 -10.95 -26.25
N THR A 176 -9.95 -12.27 -26.30
CA THR A 176 -9.99 -13.04 -27.54
C THR A 176 -11.39 -13.62 -27.68
N GLU A 177 -11.94 -13.65 -28.89
CA GLU A 177 -13.30 -14.11 -29.21
C GLU A 177 -13.59 -15.60 -28.93
N ASP A 178 -12.71 -16.33 -28.23
CA ASP A 178 -12.95 -17.72 -27.85
C ASP A 178 -13.23 -17.83 -26.34
N GLU A 179 -14.50 -17.59 -25.99
CA GLU A 179 -15.13 -18.00 -24.73
C GLU A 179 -15.20 -19.54 -24.65
N VAL A 180 -14.10 -20.23 -24.32
CA VAL A 180 -14.18 -21.50 -23.60
C VAL A 180 -12.87 -21.68 -22.86
N LEU A 181 -12.84 -21.39 -21.55
CA LEU A 181 -12.06 -22.07 -20.49
C LEU A 181 -12.03 -21.15 -19.26
N GLY A 182 -12.89 -21.45 -18.28
CA GLY A 182 -13.03 -20.72 -17.02
C GLY A 182 -11.89 -20.95 -16.03
N HIS A 183 -10.67 -20.51 -16.39
CA HIS A 183 -9.55 -20.33 -15.47
C HIS A 183 -8.82 -19.02 -15.84
N PRO A 184 -8.37 -18.20 -14.88
CA PRO A 184 -7.48 -17.08 -15.18
C PRO A 184 -6.09 -17.65 -15.48
N LEU A 185 -5.91 -18.08 -16.73
CA LEU A 185 -4.66 -18.57 -17.30
C LEU A 185 -3.70 -17.37 -17.42
N GLY A 186 -2.46 -17.40 -16.91
CA GLY A 186 -1.49 -18.45 -17.15
C GLY A 186 -0.98 -18.29 -18.58
N TRP A 187 0.18 -17.63 -18.75
CA TRP A 187 0.99 -17.53 -19.98
C TRP A 187 0.24 -17.88 -21.28
N VAL A 188 -0.45 -16.90 -21.87
CA VAL A 188 -1.15 -17.10 -23.14
C VAL A 188 -0.11 -17.25 -24.26
N TRP A 189 -0.02 -18.47 -24.79
CA TRP A 189 0.64 -18.75 -26.06
C TRP A 189 -0.30 -18.33 -27.19
N SER A 190 -0.13 -17.14 -27.75
CA SER A 190 -0.78 -16.77 -29.01
C SER A 190 0.23 -16.16 -29.99
N PHE A 191 0.70 -17.05 -30.87
CA PHE A 191 1.15 -16.83 -32.25
C PHE A 191 1.95 -15.56 -32.62
N GLU A 192 3.25 -15.78 -32.78
CA GLU A 192 4.27 -15.20 -33.69
C GLU A 192 3.96 -13.99 -34.61
N GLN A 193 2.75 -13.77 -35.10
CA GLN A 193 2.49 -12.78 -36.16
C GLN A 193 2.08 -11.38 -35.66
N ASP A 194 1.60 -11.26 -34.42
CA ASP A 194 1.10 -9.98 -33.90
C ASP A 194 2.15 -9.21 -33.07
N ALA A 195 3.17 -9.90 -32.56
CA ALA A 195 4.31 -9.28 -31.88
C ALA A 195 5.18 -8.44 -32.84
N GLU A 196 5.35 -8.88 -34.10
CA GLU A 196 6.11 -8.14 -35.13
C GLU A 196 5.45 -6.80 -35.53
N LYS A 197 4.13 -6.66 -35.33
CA LYS A 197 3.34 -5.49 -35.77
C LYS A 197 2.94 -4.55 -34.62
N SER A 198 3.15 -4.97 -33.37
CA SER A 198 2.86 -4.13 -32.22
C SER A 198 3.81 -2.93 -32.16
N LYS A 199 3.25 -1.72 -32.23
CA LYS A 199 3.99 -0.46 -32.02
C LYS A 199 4.56 -0.34 -30.60
N ASP A 200 4.12 -1.19 -29.68
CA ASP A 200 4.56 -1.21 -28.29
C ASP A 200 5.75 -2.17 -28.04
N CYS A 201 6.11 -3.02 -29.01
CA CYS A 201 7.38 -3.72 -29.00
C CYS A 201 8.51 -2.73 -29.33
N LYS A 202 9.21 -2.23 -28.31
CA LYS A 202 10.40 -1.37 -28.44
C LYS A 202 11.64 -2.11 -28.96
N TYR A 203 11.52 -2.95 -30.00
CA TYR A 203 12.64 -3.72 -30.55
C TYR A 203 12.65 -3.62 -32.08
N HIS A 204 13.26 -2.56 -32.63
CA HIS A 204 13.60 -2.49 -34.04
C HIS A 204 14.99 -3.10 -34.30
N GLU A 205 15.09 -3.94 -35.33
CA GLU A 205 16.27 -4.64 -35.88
C GLU A 205 17.58 -3.81 -35.92
N ALA A 206 17.47 -2.49 -36.09
CA ALA A 206 18.62 -1.59 -36.20
C ALA A 206 19.43 -1.42 -34.89
N GLU A 207 18.81 -1.58 -33.70
CA GLU A 207 19.53 -1.48 -32.42
C GLU A 207 20.17 -2.81 -31.97
N LEU A 208 19.75 -3.95 -32.54
CA LEU A 208 20.21 -5.29 -32.18
C LEU A 208 21.65 -5.56 -32.66
N SER A 209 21.99 -5.17 -33.90
CA SER A 209 23.33 -5.39 -34.47
C SER A 209 24.45 -4.63 -33.74
N ALA A 210 24.13 -3.52 -33.07
CA ALA A 210 25.08 -2.80 -32.22
C ALA A 210 25.30 -3.47 -30.85
N ARG A 211 24.36 -4.33 -30.43
CA ARG A 211 24.26 -4.89 -29.07
C ARG A 211 24.80 -6.33 -28.99
N GLU A 212 24.76 -7.08 -30.09
CA GLU A 212 25.30 -8.46 -30.22
C GLU A 212 26.80 -8.58 -29.90
N LYS A 213 27.58 -7.49 -30.01
CA LYS A 213 28.99 -7.48 -29.57
C LYS A 213 29.18 -7.48 -28.05
N ARG A 214 28.12 -7.28 -27.26
CA ARG A 214 28.15 -7.42 -25.80
C ARG A 214 27.70 -8.83 -25.42
N GLN A 215 28.53 -9.82 -25.75
CA GLN A 215 28.39 -11.17 -25.21
C GLN A 215 28.32 -11.10 -23.68
N GLN A 216 27.37 -11.85 -23.09
CA GLN A 216 27.29 -12.14 -21.66
C GLN A 216 26.94 -10.90 -20.80
N VAL A 217 25.71 -10.38 -20.92
CA VAL A 217 25.27 -9.25 -20.10
C VAL A 217 24.53 -9.80 -18.88
N ASP A 218 25.15 -9.70 -17.71
CA ASP A 218 24.49 -9.85 -16.42
C ASP A 218 23.19 -9.04 -16.36
N ALA A 219 22.22 -9.45 -15.52
CA ALA A 219 20.98 -8.71 -15.30
C ALA A 219 21.28 -7.20 -15.11
N VAL A 220 20.68 -6.35 -15.97
CA VAL A 220 20.94 -4.92 -15.93
C VAL A 220 20.16 -4.33 -14.76
N ALA A 221 20.87 -3.73 -13.81
CA ALA A 221 20.25 -3.08 -12.66
C ALA A 221 19.38 -1.89 -13.12
N PRO A 222 18.17 -1.70 -12.52
CA PRO A 222 17.30 -0.58 -12.85
C PRO A 222 17.93 0.78 -12.49
N ASP A 223 17.76 1.77 -13.36
CA ASP A 223 17.99 3.18 -13.01
C ASP A 223 16.69 3.81 -12.52
N ILE A 224 16.43 3.66 -11.22
CA ILE A 224 15.22 4.17 -10.56
C ILE A 224 15.04 5.69 -10.74
N LYS A 225 16.10 6.43 -11.07
CA LYS A 225 15.99 7.88 -11.32
C LYS A 225 15.17 8.22 -12.56
N LYS A 226 14.95 7.26 -13.46
CA LYS A 226 14.08 7.43 -14.63
C LYS A 226 12.60 7.46 -14.27
N LEU A 227 12.23 6.82 -13.16
CA LEU A 227 10.86 6.84 -12.66
C LEU A 227 10.53 8.22 -12.09
N SER A 228 9.28 8.65 -12.29
CA SER A 228 8.70 9.81 -11.63
C SER A 228 8.67 9.63 -10.10
N ALA A 229 8.52 10.73 -9.35
CA ALA A 229 8.42 10.66 -7.90
C ALA A 229 7.22 9.79 -7.44
N GLU A 230 6.15 9.83 -8.22
CA GLU A 230 4.91 9.11 -8.04
C GLU A 230 5.06 7.58 -8.24
N GLU A 231 5.75 7.17 -9.29
CA GLU A 231 6.08 5.77 -9.57
C GLU A 231 7.05 5.19 -8.53
N ARG A 232 8.00 6.00 -8.04
CA ARG A 232 8.88 5.58 -6.94
C ARG A 232 8.08 5.31 -5.66
N ILE A 233 7.13 6.17 -5.31
CA ILE A 233 6.26 5.93 -4.15
C ILE A 233 5.48 4.62 -4.34
N GLU A 234 4.93 4.38 -5.53
CA GLU A 234 4.23 3.13 -5.84
C GLU A 234 5.15 1.92 -5.68
N LEU A 235 6.35 1.96 -6.26
CA LEU A 235 7.34 0.89 -6.12
C LEU A 235 7.65 0.60 -4.65
N GLY A 236 7.79 1.63 -3.80
CA GLY A 236 8.02 1.48 -2.37
C GLY A 236 6.83 0.85 -1.62
N LEU A 237 5.59 1.17 -2.02
CA LEU A 237 4.39 0.55 -1.50
C LEU A 237 4.30 -0.94 -1.88
N ILE A 238 4.56 -1.25 -3.15
CA ILE A 238 4.57 -2.63 -3.67
C ILE A 238 5.63 -3.46 -2.97
N SER A 239 6.88 -2.98 -2.89
CA SER A 239 7.96 -3.70 -2.22
C SER A 239 7.60 -4.06 -0.77
N ARG A 240 6.94 -3.16 -0.03
CA ARG A 240 6.47 -3.49 1.33
C ARG A 240 5.33 -4.48 1.36
N ALA A 241 4.40 -4.40 0.41
CA ALA A 241 3.31 -5.36 0.28
C ALA A 241 3.82 -6.78 -0.02
N LEU A 242 4.90 -6.90 -0.80
CA LEU A 242 5.62 -8.16 -1.08
C LEU A 242 6.49 -8.65 0.09
N GLY A 243 6.58 -7.86 1.17
CA GLY A 243 7.34 -8.18 2.37
C GLY A 243 8.81 -7.79 2.33
N SER A 244 9.24 -6.99 1.37
CA SER A 244 10.55 -6.32 1.39
C SER A 244 10.51 -5.04 2.22
N PHE A 245 11.67 -4.56 2.68
CA PHE A 245 11.75 -3.23 3.28
C PHE A 245 12.07 -2.18 2.20
N ALA A 246 11.15 -1.24 2.02
CA ALA A 246 11.37 -0.09 1.14
C ALA A 246 10.99 1.24 1.81
N SER A 247 11.78 2.28 1.51
CA SER A 247 11.48 3.66 1.92
C SER A 247 10.53 4.31 0.92
N ASP A 248 9.56 5.08 1.41
CA ASP A 248 8.66 5.90 0.59
C ASP A 248 9.27 7.23 0.13
N ASP A 249 10.56 7.46 0.43
CA ASP A 249 11.25 8.69 0.07
C ASP A 249 11.62 8.67 -1.41
N ALA A 250 10.76 9.29 -2.24
CA ALA A 250 10.94 9.45 -3.68
C ALA A 250 12.27 10.11 -4.09
N SER A 251 12.96 10.80 -3.15
CA SER A 251 14.26 11.44 -3.40
C SER A 251 15.45 10.49 -3.35
N ARG A 252 15.29 9.26 -2.81
CA ARG A 252 16.41 8.33 -2.62
C ARG A 252 16.59 7.41 -3.82
N GLY A 253 17.82 7.36 -4.33
CA GLY A 253 18.22 6.46 -5.42
C GLY A 253 18.32 4.97 -5.03
N TYR A 254 17.99 4.61 -3.79
CA TYR A 254 17.92 3.24 -3.29
C TYR A 254 16.57 3.04 -2.61
N MET A 255 15.71 2.21 -3.20
CA MET A 255 14.33 1.99 -2.75
C MET A 255 14.21 0.85 -1.75
N GLU A 256 14.88 -0.26 -2.02
CA GLU A 256 14.88 -1.44 -1.18
C GLU A 256 16.16 -1.49 -0.33
N ARG A 257 16.04 -1.81 0.96
CA ARG A 257 17.20 -2.21 1.75
C ARG A 257 17.07 -3.64 2.17
N SER A 258 18.18 -4.36 2.08
CA SER A 258 18.27 -5.69 2.65
C SER A 258 17.99 -5.64 4.15
N LEU A 259 17.07 -6.48 4.59
CA LEU A 259 16.84 -6.73 6.02
C LEU A 259 18.02 -7.43 6.70
N ASP A 260 19.01 -7.90 5.91
CA ASP A 260 20.25 -8.44 6.43
C ASP A 260 21.26 -7.33 6.82
N GLU A 261 20.96 -6.06 6.52
CA GLU A 261 21.68 -4.89 7.00
C GLU A 261 20.92 -4.17 8.13
N VAL A 262 21.61 -3.31 8.88
CA VAL A 262 20.97 -2.55 9.97
C VAL A 262 20.13 -1.40 9.39
N LEU A 263 18.85 -1.36 9.78
CA LEU A 263 17.91 -0.32 9.35
C LEU A 263 18.21 1.04 9.99
N SER A 264 17.82 2.11 9.31
CA SER A 264 17.97 3.48 9.80
C SER A 264 16.77 3.91 10.65
N LEU A 265 17.03 4.55 11.78
CA LEU A 265 15.99 5.16 12.63
C LEU A 265 15.14 6.19 11.88
N LYS A 266 15.74 6.95 10.97
CA LYS A 266 15.00 7.95 10.19
C LYS A 266 13.91 7.27 9.36
N ASP A 267 14.26 6.18 8.69
CA ASP A 267 13.35 5.50 7.78
C ASP A 267 12.23 4.78 8.54
N LEU A 268 12.56 4.21 9.71
CA LEU A 268 11.55 3.60 10.59
C LEU A 268 10.54 4.63 11.12
N ARG A 269 10.95 5.86 11.42
CA ARG A 269 10.03 6.91 11.90
C ARG A 269 9.05 7.41 10.83
N GLU A 270 9.37 7.19 9.55
CA GLU A 270 8.49 7.53 8.43
C GLU A 270 7.37 6.49 8.21
N LEU A 271 7.49 5.31 8.82
CA LEU A 271 6.52 4.23 8.72
C LEU A 271 5.33 4.39 9.68
N SER A 272 4.19 3.82 9.30
CA SER A 272 3.04 3.69 10.20
C SER A 272 3.27 2.59 11.25
N LEU A 273 2.51 2.61 12.36
CA LEU A 273 2.54 1.53 13.35
C LEU A 273 2.18 0.17 12.72
N ARG A 274 1.27 0.16 11.74
CA ARG A 274 0.95 -1.01 10.94
C ARG A 274 2.17 -1.50 10.15
N ASP A 275 2.81 -0.61 9.41
CA ASP A 275 3.99 -0.96 8.60
C ASP A 275 5.15 -1.45 9.49
N LEU A 276 5.39 -0.81 10.64
CA LEU A 276 6.39 -1.22 11.62
C LEU A 276 6.11 -2.62 12.16
N ARG A 277 4.84 -2.91 12.49
CA ARG A 277 4.45 -4.24 12.96
C ARG A 277 4.68 -5.29 11.88
N LEU A 278 4.26 -5.04 10.64
CA LEU A 278 4.47 -5.97 9.53
C LEU A 278 5.97 -6.20 9.31
N LEU A 279 6.75 -5.12 9.19
CA LEU A 279 8.20 -5.15 9.02
C LEU A 279 8.91 -5.96 10.12
N ARG A 280 8.55 -5.71 11.38
CA ARG A 280 9.09 -6.45 12.51
C ARG A 280 8.81 -7.94 12.36
N ASN A 281 7.59 -8.32 12.00
CA ASN A 281 7.21 -9.72 11.86
C ASN A 281 7.79 -10.37 10.60
N THR A 282 8.04 -9.62 9.52
CA THR A 282 8.76 -10.09 8.32
C THR A 282 10.14 -10.64 8.68
N ILE A 283 10.87 -9.98 9.59
CA ILE A 283 12.19 -10.46 10.06
C ILE A 283 12.08 -11.88 10.63
N TYR A 284 11.04 -12.17 11.42
CA TYR A 284 10.81 -13.49 11.96
C TYR A 284 10.25 -14.47 10.91
N ALA A 285 9.37 -14.01 10.02
CA ALA A 285 8.78 -14.79 8.95
C ALA A 285 9.86 -15.34 8.00
N ARG A 286 10.87 -14.53 7.65
CA ARG A 286 12.05 -14.93 6.85
C ARG A 286 12.85 -16.08 7.48
N ARG A 287 12.70 -16.31 8.80
CA ARG A 287 13.36 -17.40 9.53
C ARG A 287 12.42 -18.58 9.86
N GLY A 288 11.18 -18.55 9.35
CA GLY A 288 10.18 -19.61 9.48
C GLY A 288 9.32 -19.52 10.73
N ARG A 289 9.21 -18.37 11.40
CA ARG A 289 8.38 -18.26 12.62
C ARG A 289 6.89 -18.45 12.32
N PRO A 290 6.20 -19.44 12.92
CA PRO A 290 4.75 -19.53 12.84
C PRO A 290 4.10 -18.41 13.68
N PHE A 291 3.04 -17.80 13.16
CA PHE A 291 2.29 -16.77 13.85
C PHE A 291 1.01 -17.34 14.47
N LYS A 292 0.61 -16.80 15.63
CA LYS A 292 -0.70 -17.07 16.26
C LYS A 292 -1.76 -16.04 15.88
N SER A 293 -1.33 -14.86 15.47
CA SER A 293 -2.19 -13.76 15.05
C SER A 293 -2.85 -14.11 13.71
N PRO A 294 -4.19 -14.14 13.61
CA PRO A 294 -4.89 -14.42 12.36
C PRO A 294 -4.48 -13.47 11.24
N LEU A 295 -4.31 -12.19 11.57
CA LEU A 295 -3.92 -11.16 10.61
C LEU A 295 -2.51 -11.37 10.05
N LEU A 296 -1.55 -11.77 10.91
CA LEU A 296 -0.20 -12.09 10.44
C LEU A 296 -0.19 -13.41 9.67
N GLN A 297 -0.99 -14.40 10.08
CA GLN A 297 -1.15 -15.65 9.33
C GLN A 297 -1.66 -15.36 7.92
N GLU A 298 -2.77 -14.63 7.79
CA GLU A 298 -3.38 -14.25 6.50
C GLU A 298 -2.43 -13.41 5.64
N HIS A 299 -1.69 -12.47 6.24
CA HIS A 299 -0.73 -11.66 5.52
C HIS A 299 0.43 -12.49 4.95
N PHE A 300 1.09 -13.31 5.79
CA PHE A 300 2.26 -14.08 5.37
C PHE A 300 1.88 -15.34 4.57
N ALA A 301 0.68 -15.90 4.72
CA ALA A 301 0.22 -17.06 3.94
C ALA A 301 0.14 -16.77 2.44
N ARG A 302 -0.02 -15.50 2.06
CA ARG A 302 -0.03 -15.05 0.65
C ARG A 302 1.36 -14.92 0.05
N MET A 303 2.42 -15.06 0.85
CA MET A 303 3.79 -14.84 0.40
C MET A 303 4.45 -16.18 0.03
N PRO A 304 4.81 -16.43 -1.25
CA PRO A 304 5.38 -17.71 -1.68
C PRO A 304 6.68 -18.09 -0.97
N TRP A 305 7.43 -17.10 -0.51
CA TRP A 305 8.70 -17.28 0.20
C TRP A 305 8.53 -17.66 1.68
N TYR A 306 7.35 -17.44 2.29
CA TYR A 306 7.12 -17.73 3.70
C TYR A 306 6.79 -19.21 3.91
N LYS A 307 7.67 -19.90 4.66
CA LYS A 307 7.51 -21.31 5.00
C LYS A 307 7.54 -21.46 6.52
N PRO A 308 6.38 -21.55 7.20
CA PRO A 308 6.35 -21.71 8.66
C PRO A 308 6.99 -23.04 9.07
N ASP A 309 7.89 -22.98 10.04
CA ASP A 309 8.54 -24.13 10.63
C ASP A 309 8.07 -24.31 12.08
N PRO A 310 7.33 -25.39 12.40
CA PRO A 310 6.88 -25.68 13.75
C PRO A 310 8.01 -25.79 14.79
N THR A 311 9.24 -26.07 14.35
CA THR A 311 10.44 -26.17 15.20
C THR A 311 11.22 -24.85 15.32
N TYR A 312 10.63 -23.75 14.86
CA TYR A 312 11.24 -22.43 14.93
C TYR A 312 11.65 -22.03 16.34
N THR A 313 12.84 -21.42 16.46
CA THR A 313 13.30 -20.73 17.66
C THR A 313 13.99 -19.43 17.29
N ASP A 314 13.95 -18.44 18.19
CA ASP A 314 14.61 -17.14 17.99
C ASP A 314 16.14 -17.24 17.84
N ALA A 315 16.73 -18.41 18.13
CA ALA A 315 18.14 -18.70 17.87
C ALA A 315 18.49 -18.64 16.36
N ARG A 316 17.50 -18.77 15.46
CA ARG A 316 17.68 -18.63 14.01
C ARG A 316 17.87 -17.18 13.55
N LEU A 317 17.61 -16.20 14.43
CA LEU A 317 17.79 -14.77 14.11
C LEU A 317 19.27 -14.41 14.08
N THR A 318 19.70 -13.75 13.02
CA THR A 318 21.05 -13.16 12.93
C THR A 318 21.21 -11.99 13.90
N LYS A 319 22.46 -11.53 14.09
CA LYS A 319 22.72 -10.32 14.88
C LYS A 319 22.01 -9.08 14.31
N ASN A 320 21.89 -8.99 12.98
CA ASN A 320 21.21 -7.87 12.33
C ASN A 320 19.70 -7.99 12.47
N ASP A 321 19.12 -9.19 12.35
CA ASP A 321 17.69 -9.43 12.64
C ASP A 321 17.31 -8.96 14.05
N GLN A 322 18.10 -9.35 15.05
CA GLN A 322 17.87 -8.96 16.45
C GLN A 322 18.01 -7.45 16.67
N ARG A 323 18.99 -6.80 16.02
CA ARG A 323 19.17 -5.34 16.08
C ARG A 323 17.99 -4.62 15.44
N ASN A 324 17.57 -5.03 14.24
CA ASN A 324 16.46 -4.45 13.51
C ASN A 324 15.14 -4.62 14.27
N ALA A 325 14.86 -5.81 14.81
CA ALA A 325 13.67 -6.04 15.62
C ALA A 325 13.62 -5.13 16.85
N LYS A 326 14.75 -4.96 17.56
CA LYS A 326 14.86 -4.03 18.71
C LYS A 326 14.68 -2.57 18.31
N LEU A 327 15.23 -2.19 17.15
CA LEU A 327 15.12 -0.83 16.63
C LEU A 327 13.68 -0.50 16.24
N ILE A 328 12.99 -1.43 15.61
CA ILE A 328 11.57 -1.28 15.26
C ILE A 328 10.74 -1.17 16.54
N GLN A 329 10.99 -2.01 17.54
CA GLN A 329 10.30 -1.95 18.84
C GLN A 329 10.51 -0.63 19.58
N SER A 330 11.70 -0.02 19.49
CA SER A 330 11.93 1.28 20.13
C SER A 330 11.14 2.39 19.45
N VAL A 331 11.02 2.36 18.12
CA VAL A 331 10.17 3.28 17.37
C VAL A 331 8.69 3.01 17.69
N GLU A 332 8.21 1.76 17.67
CA GLU A 332 6.84 1.44 18.08
C GLU A 332 6.51 2.00 19.48
N LYS A 333 7.44 1.87 20.45
CA LYS A 333 7.27 2.44 21.79
C LYS A 333 7.22 3.97 21.79
N GLU A 334 8.07 4.63 21.01
CA GLU A 334 8.02 6.09 20.80
C GLU A 334 6.64 6.52 20.26
N LEU A 335 6.00 5.66 19.46
CA LEU A 335 4.73 5.94 18.79
C LEU A 335 3.48 5.49 19.58
N GLY A 336 3.62 5.10 20.84
CA GLY A 336 2.49 4.68 21.70
C GLY A 336 2.35 3.18 21.90
N GLY A 337 3.30 2.38 21.41
CA GLY A 337 3.34 0.93 21.59
C GLY A 337 3.12 0.15 20.29
N ALA A 338 3.38 -1.15 20.35
CA ALA A 338 3.15 -2.04 19.22
C ALA A 338 1.63 -2.26 19.02
N LEU A 339 1.19 -2.18 17.77
CA LEU A 339 -0.20 -2.38 17.38
C LEU A 339 -0.63 -3.83 17.67
N LYS A 340 -1.80 -4.05 18.28
CA LYS A 340 -2.35 -5.39 18.58
C LYS A 340 -3.39 -5.81 17.55
N ASP A 341 -3.80 -7.08 17.55
CA ASP A 341 -4.74 -7.59 16.53
C ASP A 341 -6.09 -6.88 16.59
N GLU A 342 -6.52 -6.54 17.80
CA GLU A 342 -7.77 -5.83 18.04
C GLU A 342 -7.73 -4.40 17.48
N ASP A 343 -6.53 -3.81 17.34
CA ASP A 343 -6.36 -2.48 16.76
C ASP A 343 -6.36 -2.48 15.22
N PHE A 344 -6.22 -3.65 14.59
CA PHE A 344 -6.28 -3.83 13.13
C PHE A 344 -7.69 -4.11 12.64
N LEU A 345 -8.49 -4.79 13.46
CA LEU A 345 -9.91 -4.94 13.20
C LEU A 345 -10.52 -3.55 13.37
N ILE A 346 -11.10 -2.99 12.31
CA ILE A 346 -12.06 -1.90 12.45
C ILE A 346 -13.26 -2.52 13.15
N ALA A 347 -13.18 -2.68 14.47
CA ALA A 347 -14.32 -3.08 15.27
C ALA A 347 -15.42 -2.05 15.00
N ASP A 348 -16.63 -2.54 14.79
CA ASP A 348 -17.82 -1.70 14.81
C ASP A 348 -17.70 -0.77 16.03
N PRO A 349 -17.73 0.57 15.88
CA PRO A 349 -17.42 1.49 16.98
C PRO A 349 -18.30 1.32 18.23
N GLU A 350 -19.39 0.53 18.16
CA GLU A 350 -20.18 0.10 19.31
C GLU A 350 -19.49 -0.97 20.19
N GLN A 351 -18.53 -1.73 19.67
CA GLN A 351 -17.92 -2.88 20.35
C GLN A 351 -16.59 -2.57 21.07
N ARG A 352 -16.09 -1.33 20.99
CA ARG A 352 -14.89 -0.95 21.76
C ARG A 352 -15.27 -0.74 23.22
N ALA A 353 -14.98 -1.73 24.07
CA ALA A 353 -15.00 -1.55 25.51
C ALA A 353 -14.14 -0.30 25.88
N PRO A 354 -14.61 0.56 26.79
CA PRO A 354 -13.85 1.74 27.20
C PRO A 354 -12.50 1.30 27.74
N ASP A 355 -11.45 1.96 27.26
CA ASP A 355 -10.07 1.73 27.71
C ASP A 355 -10.02 1.90 29.25
N PRO A 356 -9.56 0.90 30.02
CA PRO A 356 -9.50 1.01 31.48
C PRO A 356 -8.57 2.14 31.96
N ALA A 357 -7.71 2.69 31.08
CA ALA A 357 -6.95 3.90 31.36
C ALA A 357 -7.82 5.18 31.48
N PHE A 358 -9.11 5.12 31.13
CA PHE A 358 -10.05 6.24 31.19
C PHE A 358 -11.02 6.21 32.40
N ILE A 359 -10.89 5.26 33.34
CA ILE A 359 -11.70 5.21 34.58
C ILE A 359 -10.85 5.58 35.82
N SER A 360 -9.89 6.50 35.68
CA SER A 360 -9.38 7.24 36.84
C SER A 360 -9.43 8.74 36.57
N GLY A 361 -10.61 9.30 36.84
CA GLY A 361 -10.88 10.72 36.79
C GLY A 361 -12.18 10.98 37.54
N ALA A 362 -12.11 10.80 38.86
CA ALA A 362 -13.10 11.31 39.81
C ALA A 362 -13.05 12.84 39.85
#